data_AF-A0A241WC81-F1
#
_entry.id   AF-A0A241WC81-F1
#
_cell.length_a   1.000
_cell.length_b   1.000
_cell.length_c   1.000
_cell.angle_alpha   90.00
_cell.angle_beta   90.00
_cell.angle_gamma   90.00
#
_symmetry.space_group_name_H-M   'P 1'
#
loop_
_entity.id
_entity.type
_entity.pdbx_description
1 polymer ?
#
loop_
_entity_poly.entity_id
_entity_poly.type
_entity_poly.pdbx_seq_one_letter_code
_entity_poly.pdbx_strand_id
1 'polypeptide(L)'
;MQNAIAVQSLKSDIALLRQNIWPPANLANVEGLPIYYGSKEAVDAYYQQWDGLIARAQELFQPFMEDEALDAVHLPSHLNLPLFYFHVDRIRINKTRAKESKTFRGIASLVEKCGQFEPHEVSAMHRWLDSDDTAALVAHREFIDLRTYVFQYGQSEYTRTRFYVNGIVLSVEDGFELVDARDKPRKQRNDSYSDPLADNKTWKIYGKYR
;
A
#
# COMPACT_ATOMS: atom_id res chain seq x y z
N MET A 1 25.83 4.82 10.58
CA MET A 1 26.29 5.06 9.19
C MET A 1 26.41 3.76 8.38
N GLN A 2 27.02 2.69 8.93
CA GLN A 2 27.12 1.38 8.27
C GLN A 2 25.75 0.75 7.92
N ASN A 3 24.76 0.81 8.81
CA ASN A 3 23.42 0.26 8.52
C ASN A 3 22.71 0.96 7.36
N ALA A 4 22.92 2.27 7.15
CA ALA A 4 22.29 3.01 6.06
C ALA A 4 22.85 2.59 4.69
N ILE A 5 24.17 2.38 4.60
CA ILE A 5 24.83 1.88 3.39
C ILE A 5 24.38 0.45 3.10
N ALA A 6 24.32 -0.41 4.12
CA ALA A 6 23.87 -1.79 3.97
C ALA A 6 22.40 -1.88 3.50
N VAL A 7 21.51 -1.06 4.07
CA VAL A 7 20.11 -0.96 3.63
C VAL A 7 20.02 -0.44 2.19
N GLN A 8 20.82 0.55 1.81
CA GLN A 8 20.81 1.07 0.44
C GLN A 8 21.34 0.03 -0.56
N SER A 9 22.41 -0.70 -0.23
CA SER A 9 22.91 -1.81 -1.03
C SER A 9 21.85 -2.91 -1.19
N LEU A 10 21.20 -3.33 -0.10
CA LEU A 10 20.12 -4.30 -0.14
C LEU A 10 18.99 -3.86 -1.09
N LYS A 11 18.55 -2.59 -1.01
CA LYS A 11 17.52 -2.05 -1.92
C LYS A 11 17.94 -2.10 -3.38
N SER A 12 19.19 -1.77 -3.69
CA SER A 12 19.72 -1.85 -5.05
C SER A 12 19.74 -3.28 -5.57
N ASP A 13 20.17 -4.23 -4.73
CA ASP A 13 20.24 -5.66 -5.10
C ASP A 13 18.83 -6.23 -5.32
N ILE A 14 17.86 -5.88 -4.47
CA ILE A 14 16.44 -6.22 -4.64
C ILE A 14 15.91 -5.65 -5.95
N ALA A 15 16.18 -4.38 -6.25
CA ALA A 15 15.73 -3.74 -7.48
C ALA A 15 16.33 -4.41 -8.72
N LEU A 16 17.62 -4.73 -8.70
CA LEU A 16 18.31 -5.42 -9.79
C LEU A 16 17.75 -6.82 -10.01
N LEU A 17 17.57 -7.62 -8.96
CA LEU A 17 16.98 -8.95 -9.08
C LEU A 17 15.55 -8.84 -9.65
N ARG A 18 14.74 -7.95 -9.08
CA ARG A 18 13.36 -7.73 -9.52
C ARG A 18 13.28 -7.40 -11.02
N GLN A 19 14.18 -6.57 -11.55
CA GLN A 19 14.19 -6.24 -12.99
C GLN A 19 14.37 -7.48 -13.89
N ASN A 20 15.04 -8.52 -13.40
CA ASN A 20 15.36 -9.71 -14.18
C ASN A 20 14.31 -10.82 -14.04
N ILE A 21 13.69 -10.95 -12.87
CA ILE A 21 12.84 -12.12 -12.54
C ILE A 21 11.38 -11.76 -12.22
N TRP A 22 11.01 -10.48 -12.32
CA TRP A 22 9.64 -10.01 -12.14
C TRP A 22 9.06 -9.45 -13.45
N PRO A 23 7.86 -9.88 -13.89
CA PRO A 23 6.95 -10.80 -13.21
C PRO A 23 7.42 -12.27 -13.27
N PRO A 24 6.98 -13.13 -12.34
CA PRO A 24 7.31 -14.56 -12.37
C PRO A 24 6.77 -15.23 -13.64
N ALA A 25 7.65 -15.80 -14.46
CA ALA A 25 7.28 -16.35 -15.78
C ALA A 25 6.44 -17.64 -15.72
N ASN A 26 6.62 -18.44 -14.66
CA ASN A 26 6.03 -19.79 -14.53
C ASN A 26 4.83 -19.85 -13.57
N LEU A 27 4.29 -18.69 -13.18
CA LEU A 27 3.13 -18.61 -12.29
C LEU A 27 1.93 -18.03 -13.03
N ALA A 28 0.73 -18.48 -12.65
CA ALA A 28 -0.50 -17.86 -13.11
C ALA A 28 -0.61 -16.44 -12.55
N ASN A 29 -1.31 -15.56 -13.26
CA ASN A 29 -1.49 -14.16 -12.88
C ASN A 29 -2.97 -13.82 -12.72
N VAL A 30 -3.26 -12.98 -11.73
CA VAL A 30 -4.57 -12.31 -11.65
C VAL A 30 -4.57 -11.11 -12.58
N GLU A 31 -5.45 -11.13 -13.58
CA GLU A 31 -5.47 -10.14 -14.64
C GLU A 31 -5.46 -8.68 -14.13
N GLY A 32 -4.48 -7.92 -14.60
CA GLY A 32 -4.31 -6.50 -14.28
C GLY A 32 -3.83 -6.23 -12.85
N LEU A 33 -3.43 -7.25 -12.09
CA LEU A 33 -2.93 -7.11 -10.72
C LEU A 33 -1.59 -7.82 -10.56
N PRO A 34 -0.64 -7.29 -9.76
CA PRO A 34 0.64 -7.94 -9.50
C PRO A 34 0.50 -9.05 -8.46
N ILE A 35 -0.44 -9.97 -8.68
CA ILE A 35 -0.72 -11.14 -7.85
C ILE A 35 -0.47 -12.36 -8.73
N TYR A 36 0.44 -13.23 -8.28
CA TYR A 36 0.84 -14.43 -8.99
C TYR A 36 0.62 -15.63 -8.09
N TYR A 37 0.27 -16.77 -8.68
CA TYR A 37 -0.04 -17.99 -7.93
C TYR A 37 0.32 -19.26 -8.70
N GLY A 38 0.57 -20.34 -7.99
CA GLY A 38 0.90 -21.63 -8.57
C GLY A 38 1.00 -22.73 -7.53
N SER A 39 1.44 -23.92 -7.96
CA SER A 39 1.68 -25.03 -7.04
C SER A 39 2.80 -24.68 -6.05
N LYS A 40 2.86 -25.44 -4.96
CA LYS A 40 3.91 -25.30 -3.95
C LYS A 40 5.30 -25.37 -4.56
N GLU A 41 5.55 -26.32 -5.44
CA GLU A 41 6.87 -26.55 -6.05
C GLU A 41 7.28 -25.35 -6.93
N ALA A 42 6.34 -24.83 -7.74
CA ALA A 42 6.61 -23.70 -8.62
C ALA A 42 6.91 -22.42 -7.83
N VAL A 43 6.18 -22.20 -6.74
CA VAL A 43 6.36 -21.04 -5.88
C VAL A 43 7.61 -21.16 -5.02
N ASP A 44 7.92 -22.35 -4.49
CA ASP A 44 9.15 -22.60 -3.75
C ASP A 44 10.39 -22.37 -4.64
N ALA A 45 10.35 -22.85 -5.89
CA ALA A 45 11.41 -22.60 -6.87
C ALA A 45 11.57 -21.11 -7.20
N TYR A 46 10.48 -20.33 -7.23
CA TYR A 46 10.55 -18.88 -7.39
C TYR A 46 11.09 -18.19 -6.13
N TYR A 47 10.62 -18.59 -4.95
CA TYR A 47 11.06 -18.06 -3.66
C TYR A 47 12.56 -18.23 -3.44
N GLN A 48 13.14 -19.37 -3.83
CA GLN A 48 14.57 -19.64 -3.70
C GLN A 48 15.45 -18.59 -4.40
N GLN A 49 14.95 -17.92 -5.44
CA GLN A 49 15.70 -16.85 -6.12
C GLN A 49 15.85 -15.60 -5.23
N TRP A 50 14.96 -15.44 -4.24
CA TRP A 50 14.92 -14.30 -3.31
C TRP A 50 15.57 -14.59 -1.96
N ASP A 51 15.83 -15.86 -1.63
CA ASP A 51 16.20 -16.33 -0.28
C ASP A 51 17.38 -15.53 0.32
N GLY A 52 18.46 -15.36 -0.45
CA GLY A 52 19.63 -14.61 0.02
C GLY A 52 19.35 -13.13 0.31
N LEU A 53 18.43 -12.49 -0.41
CA LEU A 53 18.04 -11.10 -0.15
C LEU A 53 17.06 -10.98 1.02
N ILE A 54 16.16 -11.96 1.17
CA ILE A 54 15.23 -12.05 2.30
C ILE A 54 16.02 -12.26 3.60
N ALA A 55 16.97 -13.19 3.63
CA ALA A 55 17.83 -13.44 4.79
C ALA A 55 18.60 -12.18 5.20
N ARG A 56 19.26 -11.50 4.24
CA ARG A 56 19.95 -10.22 4.49
C ARG A 56 19.01 -9.14 5.00
N ALA A 57 17.78 -9.08 4.50
CA ALA A 57 16.78 -8.15 4.98
C ALA A 57 16.38 -8.47 6.43
N GLN A 58 16.16 -9.74 6.77
CA GLN A 58 15.83 -10.15 8.14
C GLN A 58 16.95 -9.76 9.11
N GLU A 59 18.21 -10.06 8.78
CA GLU A 59 19.37 -9.68 9.60
C GLU A 59 19.46 -8.17 9.86
N LEU A 60 19.21 -7.34 8.83
CA LEU A 60 19.31 -5.90 8.95
C LEU A 60 18.15 -5.25 9.73
N PHE A 61 17.00 -5.91 9.82
CA PHE A 61 15.79 -5.36 10.43
C PHE A 61 15.33 -6.12 11.69
N GLN A 62 16.18 -6.98 12.26
CA GLN A 62 15.80 -7.93 13.31
C GLN A 62 15.52 -7.43 14.75
N PRO A 63 15.62 -6.14 15.17
CA PRO A 63 15.05 -5.72 16.45
C PRO A 63 13.60 -5.22 16.36
N PHE A 64 12.96 -5.20 15.18
CA PHE A 64 11.53 -4.81 15.07
C PHE A 64 10.54 -5.95 15.40
N MET A 65 11.02 -7.11 15.86
CA MET A 65 10.29 -8.37 15.91
C MET A 65 10.22 -8.99 17.33
N GLU A 66 10.33 -8.19 18.40
CA GLU A 66 10.31 -8.73 19.77
C GLU A 66 8.90 -9.04 20.32
N ASP A 67 7.82 -8.46 19.76
CA ASP A 67 6.47 -8.56 20.36
C ASP A 67 5.35 -9.16 19.46
N GLU A 68 5.61 -9.58 18.21
CA GLU A 68 4.55 -10.14 17.34
C GLU A 68 4.90 -11.53 16.75
N ALA A 69 3.89 -12.40 16.71
CA ALA A 69 4.02 -13.82 16.39
C ALA A 69 4.55 -14.09 14.97
N LEU A 70 5.40 -15.12 14.90
CA LEU A 70 6.33 -15.54 13.84
C LEU A 70 5.73 -16.11 12.53
N ASP A 71 4.54 -15.71 12.09
CA ASP A 71 3.92 -16.33 10.89
C ASP A 71 3.91 -15.47 9.62
N ALA A 72 4.48 -14.27 9.66
CA ALA A 72 4.71 -13.48 8.46
C ALA A 72 6.06 -12.78 8.51
N VAL A 73 6.83 -12.91 7.44
CA VAL A 73 8.04 -12.12 7.20
C VAL A 73 7.61 -10.65 7.03
N HIS A 74 7.40 -9.93 8.14
CA HIS A 74 7.04 -8.52 8.15
C HIS A 74 8.26 -7.64 7.89
N LEU A 75 8.88 -7.83 6.72
CA LEU A 75 9.94 -6.95 6.26
C LEU A 75 9.36 -5.58 5.88
N PRO A 76 10.10 -4.48 6.08
CA PRO A 76 9.60 -3.16 5.75
C PRO A 76 9.18 -3.05 4.29
N SER A 77 7.95 -2.59 4.05
CA SER A 77 7.36 -2.54 2.71
C SER A 77 8.19 -1.74 1.70
N HIS A 78 8.96 -0.75 2.19
CA HIS A 78 9.85 0.11 1.40
C HIS A 78 11.09 -0.60 0.85
N LEU A 79 11.32 -1.87 1.20
CA LEU A 79 12.32 -2.72 0.56
C LEU A 79 11.84 -3.25 -0.81
N ASN A 80 10.54 -3.19 -1.09
CA ASN A 80 9.94 -3.62 -2.36
C ASN A 80 10.17 -5.12 -2.70
N LEU A 81 10.41 -5.97 -1.70
CA LEU A 81 10.38 -7.43 -1.84
C LEU A 81 8.96 -7.90 -2.19
N PRO A 82 8.79 -8.95 -3.02
CA PRO A 82 7.49 -9.61 -3.16
C PRO A 82 6.95 -10.13 -1.83
N LEU A 83 5.64 -10.10 -1.65
CA LEU A 83 4.98 -10.72 -0.51
C LEU A 83 4.66 -12.17 -0.84
N PHE A 84 5.21 -13.10 -0.06
CA PHE A 84 4.96 -14.53 -0.23
C PHE A 84 3.92 -15.00 0.79
N TYR A 85 2.93 -15.76 0.31
CA TYR A 85 2.00 -16.51 1.15
C TYR A 85 1.98 -17.96 0.69
N PHE A 86 2.03 -18.88 1.64
CA PHE A 86 2.04 -20.31 1.39
C PHE A 86 0.78 -20.96 1.94
N HIS A 87 0.38 -22.09 1.35
CA HIS A 87 -0.81 -22.86 1.75
C HIS A 87 -2.08 -22.01 1.69
N VAL A 88 -2.33 -21.36 0.55
CA VAL A 88 -3.45 -20.43 0.38
C VAL A 88 -4.65 -21.15 -0.22
N ASP A 89 -5.76 -21.19 0.52
CA ASP A 89 -7.01 -21.80 0.05
C ASP A 89 -7.84 -20.82 -0.76
N ARG A 90 -7.78 -19.53 -0.42
CA ARG A 90 -8.62 -18.52 -1.03
C ARG A 90 -7.99 -17.15 -0.95
N ILE A 91 -8.19 -16.35 -2.00
CA ILE A 91 -8.05 -14.91 -1.89
C ILE A 91 -9.35 -14.19 -2.21
N ARG A 92 -9.53 -13.03 -1.60
CA ARG A 92 -10.59 -12.09 -1.96
C ARG A 92 -10.02 -10.72 -2.24
N ILE A 93 -10.29 -10.21 -3.43
CA ILE A 93 -9.84 -8.90 -3.88
C ILE A 93 -10.99 -7.93 -3.75
N ASN A 94 -10.76 -6.84 -3.02
CA ASN A 94 -11.79 -5.86 -2.73
C ASN A 94 -11.35 -4.47 -3.21
N LYS A 95 -12.27 -3.78 -3.89
CA LYS A 95 -12.15 -2.37 -4.24
C LYS A 95 -12.85 -1.53 -3.18
N THR A 96 -12.12 -0.59 -2.57
CA THR A 96 -12.68 0.36 -1.61
C THR A 96 -12.34 1.77 -2.05
N ARG A 97 -13.35 2.65 -2.10
CA ARG A 97 -13.07 4.09 -2.21
C ARG A 97 -12.50 4.55 -0.87
N ALA A 98 -11.30 5.09 -0.90
CA ALA A 98 -10.61 5.64 0.25
C ALA A 98 -10.29 7.12 0.01
N LYS A 99 -9.86 7.79 1.06
CA LYS A 99 -9.35 9.15 0.97
C LYS A 99 -8.05 9.29 1.75
N GLU A 100 -7.16 10.10 1.20
CA GLU A 100 -5.99 10.61 1.88
C GLU A 100 -6.35 11.97 2.45
N SER A 101 -6.04 12.20 3.73
CA SER A 101 -6.29 13.47 4.42
C SER A 101 -4.97 14.04 4.95
N LYS A 102 -4.67 15.30 4.61
CA LYS A 102 -3.50 16.03 5.10
C LYS A 102 -3.93 17.37 5.70
N THR A 103 -3.32 17.76 6.81
CA THR A 103 -3.61 19.05 7.46
C THR A 103 -2.45 20.02 7.22
N PHE A 104 -2.80 21.26 6.88
CA PHE A 104 -1.86 22.34 6.60
C PHE A 104 -2.22 23.59 7.40
N ARG A 105 -1.18 24.35 7.77
CA ARG A 105 -1.30 25.67 8.40
C ARG A 105 -0.74 26.80 7.55
N GLY A 106 -0.32 26.48 6.31
CA GLY A 106 0.27 27.44 5.40
C GLY A 106 -0.02 27.05 3.96
N ILE A 107 -0.31 28.05 3.13
CA ILE A 107 -0.63 27.86 1.71
C ILE A 107 0.57 27.34 0.93
N ALA A 108 1.78 27.81 1.23
CA ALA A 108 2.98 27.40 0.51
C ALA A 108 3.23 25.88 0.59
N SER A 109 3.17 25.29 1.80
CA SER A 109 3.35 23.85 1.98
C SER A 109 2.17 23.03 1.44
N LEU A 110 0.96 23.61 1.47
CA LEU A 110 -0.21 23.01 0.82
C LEU A 110 0.01 22.93 -0.70
N VAL A 111 0.38 24.02 -1.35
CA VAL A 111 0.61 24.07 -2.80
C VAL A 111 1.77 23.17 -3.22
N GLU A 112 2.85 23.11 -2.42
CA GLU A 112 3.97 22.20 -2.66
C GLU A 112 3.53 20.72 -2.68
N LYS A 113 2.57 20.33 -1.82
CA LYS A 113 2.13 18.92 -1.69
C LYS A 113 0.90 18.57 -2.53
N CYS A 114 0.01 19.52 -2.77
CA CYS A 114 -1.30 19.29 -3.37
C CYS A 114 -1.42 19.88 -4.78
N GLY A 115 -0.42 20.64 -5.24
CA GLY A 115 -0.42 21.30 -6.54
C GLY A 115 -1.07 22.69 -6.48
N GLN A 116 -1.20 23.28 -7.66
CA GLN A 116 -1.75 24.63 -7.82
C GLN A 116 -3.28 24.62 -7.75
N PHE A 117 -3.84 25.78 -7.40
CA PHE A 117 -5.26 26.07 -7.32
C PHE A 117 -5.53 27.42 -7.99
N GLU A 118 -6.79 27.71 -8.30
CA GLU A 118 -7.14 28.98 -8.92
C GLU A 118 -6.88 30.15 -7.95
N PRO A 119 -6.50 31.35 -8.43
CA PRO A 119 -6.14 32.47 -7.57
C PRO A 119 -7.23 32.88 -6.55
N HIS A 120 -8.50 32.74 -6.92
CA HIS A 120 -9.63 33.04 -6.05
C HIS A 120 -9.81 31.99 -4.94
N GLU A 121 -9.51 30.72 -5.23
CA GLU A 121 -9.50 29.63 -4.24
C GLU A 121 -8.33 29.81 -3.26
N VAL A 122 -7.15 30.19 -3.76
CA VAL A 122 -5.99 30.53 -2.92
C VAL A 122 -6.33 31.66 -1.96
N SER A 123 -7.03 32.68 -2.45
CA SER A 123 -7.51 33.80 -1.63
C SER A 123 -8.57 33.37 -0.59
N ALA A 124 -9.44 32.40 -0.91
CA ALA A 124 -10.39 31.84 0.06
C ALA A 124 -9.68 31.05 1.16
N MET A 125 -8.66 30.27 0.81
CA MET A 125 -7.82 29.54 1.77
C MET A 125 -7.04 30.47 2.70
N HIS A 126 -6.49 31.59 2.19
CA HIS A 126 -5.86 32.62 3.02
C HIS A 126 -6.84 33.21 4.03
N ARG A 127 -8.02 33.67 3.55
CA ARG A 127 -9.06 34.22 4.44
C ARG A 127 -9.49 33.25 5.53
N TRP A 128 -9.52 31.95 5.24
CA TRP A 128 -9.82 30.94 6.25
C TRP A 128 -8.73 30.88 7.33
N LEU A 129 -7.46 30.80 6.93
CA LEU A 129 -6.34 30.75 7.87
C LEU A 129 -6.24 32.03 8.71
N ASP A 130 -6.56 33.17 8.14
CA ASP A 130 -6.55 34.46 8.84
C ASP A 130 -7.79 34.68 9.73
N SER A 131 -8.78 33.77 9.68
CA SER A 131 -10.03 33.93 10.45
C SER A 131 -9.90 33.59 11.93
N ASP A 132 -8.95 32.71 12.29
CA ASP A 132 -8.76 32.23 13.67
C ASP A 132 -7.37 31.58 13.82
N ASP A 133 -6.71 31.78 14.97
CA ASP A 133 -5.37 31.23 15.24
C ASP A 133 -5.31 29.69 15.27
N THR A 134 -6.47 29.03 15.41
CA THR A 134 -6.63 27.58 15.36
C THR A 134 -7.05 27.06 14.00
N ALA A 135 -7.37 27.95 13.05
CA ALA A 135 -7.79 27.59 11.71
C ALA A 135 -6.70 26.78 10.99
N ALA A 136 -7.13 25.72 10.32
CA ALA A 136 -6.29 24.90 9.49
C ALA A 136 -7.02 24.52 8.20
N LEU A 137 -6.25 24.09 7.21
CA LEU A 137 -6.76 23.56 5.95
C LEU A 137 -6.57 22.05 5.94
N VAL A 138 -7.59 21.32 5.50
CA VAL A 138 -7.52 19.88 5.31
C VAL A 138 -7.66 19.58 3.84
N ALA A 139 -6.62 18.98 3.25
CA ALA A 139 -6.64 18.51 1.89
C ALA A 139 -7.12 17.05 1.84
N HIS A 140 -8.13 16.77 1.04
CA HIS A 140 -8.62 15.43 0.73
C HIS A 140 -8.35 15.06 -0.71
N ARG A 141 -7.79 13.87 -0.92
CA ARG A 141 -7.70 13.23 -2.24
C ARG A 141 -8.36 11.88 -2.18
N GLU A 142 -9.36 11.67 -3.02
CA GLU A 142 -9.97 10.36 -3.18
C GLU A 142 -9.06 9.44 -3.99
N PHE A 143 -9.02 8.16 -3.62
CA PHE A 143 -8.32 7.15 -4.39
C PHE A 143 -9.00 5.79 -4.27
N ILE A 144 -8.68 4.91 -5.21
CA ILE A 144 -9.09 3.50 -5.16
C ILE A 144 -8.05 2.69 -4.40
N ASP A 145 -8.48 2.14 -3.28
CA ASP A 145 -7.69 1.26 -2.45
C ASP A 145 -8.09 -0.19 -2.73
N LEU A 146 -7.23 -0.92 -3.44
CA LEU A 146 -7.34 -2.36 -3.62
C LEU A 146 -6.57 -3.03 -2.50
N ARG A 147 -7.23 -3.97 -1.84
CA ARG A 147 -6.62 -4.87 -0.86
C ARG A 147 -6.99 -6.30 -1.17
N THR A 148 -6.07 -7.19 -0.88
CA THR A 148 -6.28 -8.62 -0.95
C THR A 148 -6.39 -9.16 0.47
N TYR A 149 -7.37 -10.05 0.65
CA TYR A 149 -7.62 -10.80 1.87
C TYR A 149 -7.15 -12.22 1.55
N VAL A 150 -6.07 -12.65 2.17
CA VAL A 150 -5.45 -13.96 1.94
C VAL A 150 -5.89 -14.89 3.07
N PHE A 151 -6.51 -16.00 2.70
CA PHE A 151 -6.95 -17.05 3.63
C PHE A 151 -6.00 -18.24 3.47
N GLN A 152 -5.32 -18.61 4.54
CA GLN A 152 -4.35 -19.70 4.55
C GLN A 152 -4.93 -20.91 5.28
N TYR A 153 -4.57 -22.10 4.80
CA TYR A 153 -5.00 -23.37 5.35
C TYR A 153 -4.65 -23.47 6.83
N GLY A 154 -5.62 -23.91 7.64
CA GLY A 154 -5.46 -24.04 9.08
C GLY A 154 -5.47 -22.73 9.87
N GLN A 155 -5.59 -21.57 9.21
CA GLN A 155 -5.73 -20.28 9.89
C GLN A 155 -7.19 -19.81 9.93
N SER A 156 -7.64 -19.38 11.10
CA SER A 156 -9.02 -18.88 11.29
C SER A 156 -9.21 -17.46 10.76
N GLU A 157 -8.14 -16.65 10.78
CA GLU A 157 -8.14 -15.26 10.34
C GLU A 157 -7.50 -15.11 8.97
N TYR A 158 -7.88 -14.05 8.25
CA TYR A 158 -7.25 -13.70 6.99
C TYR A 158 -6.16 -12.65 7.18
N THR A 159 -5.13 -12.69 6.34
CA THR A 159 -4.17 -11.60 6.23
C THR A 159 -4.65 -10.57 5.23
N ARG A 160 -4.85 -9.32 5.69
CA ARG A 160 -5.23 -8.20 4.83
C ARG A 160 -4.00 -7.43 4.39
N THR A 161 -3.69 -7.45 3.09
CA THR A 161 -2.44 -6.88 2.59
C THR A 161 -2.62 -5.88 1.44
N ARG A 162 -1.65 -4.96 1.32
CA ARG A 162 -1.46 -4.07 0.18
C ARG A 162 -0.36 -4.63 -0.70
N PHE A 163 -0.49 -4.51 -2.00
CA PHE A 163 0.37 -5.26 -2.93
C PHE A 163 0.84 -4.49 -4.16
N TYR A 164 0.45 -3.23 -4.31
CA TYR A 164 0.76 -2.46 -5.53
C TYR A 164 2.25 -2.29 -5.80
N VAL A 165 3.05 -2.13 -4.74
CA VAL A 165 4.49 -1.90 -4.86
C VAL A 165 5.25 -3.23 -4.88
N ASN A 166 4.95 -4.09 -3.90
CA ASN A 166 5.64 -5.35 -3.67
C ASN A 166 5.23 -6.45 -4.67
N GLY A 167 3.96 -6.50 -5.03
CA GLY A 167 3.32 -7.68 -5.60
C GLY A 167 3.13 -8.79 -4.59
N ILE A 168 2.31 -9.79 -4.94
CA ILE A 168 2.06 -10.98 -4.14
C ILE A 168 2.39 -12.22 -4.97
N VAL A 169 2.97 -13.22 -4.31
CA VAL A 169 3.18 -14.58 -4.84
C VAL A 169 2.55 -15.58 -3.87
N LEU A 170 1.68 -16.45 -4.39
CA LEU A 170 0.87 -17.39 -3.60
C LEU A 170 1.18 -18.84 -3.99
N SER A 171 1.61 -19.66 -3.02
CA SER A 171 1.46 -21.11 -3.12
C SER A 171 0.05 -21.48 -2.69
N VAL A 172 -0.70 -22.15 -3.57
CA VAL A 172 -2.13 -22.40 -3.38
C VAL A 172 -2.43 -23.89 -3.20
N GLU A 173 -3.46 -24.17 -2.41
CA GLU A 173 -3.95 -25.53 -2.16
C GLU A 173 -4.87 -26.04 -3.28
N ASP A 174 -5.12 -27.36 -3.29
CA ASP A 174 -6.11 -27.97 -4.17
C ASP A 174 -7.50 -27.40 -3.87
N GLY A 175 -8.15 -26.84 -4.90
CA GLY A 175 -9.44 -26.16 -4.76
C GLY A 175 -9.35 -24.66 -4.49
N PHE A 176 -8.17 -24.05 -4.70
CA PHE A 176 -7.97 -22.61 -4.58
C PHE A 176 -9.08 -21.75 -5.19
N GLU A 177 -9.63 -20.84 -4.39
CA GLU A 177 -10.67 -19.90 -4.82
C GLU A 177 -10.13 -18.48 -5.00
N LEU A 178 -10.27 -17.95 -6.22
CA LEU A 178 -10.04 -16.55 -6.53
C LEU A 178 -11.36 -15.77 -6.55
N VAL A 179 -11.65 -15.00 -5.49
CA VAL A 179 -12.86 -14.18 -5.41
C VAL A 179 -12.54 -12.72 -5.76
N ASP A 180 -12.79 -12.33 -7.00
CA ASP A 180 -12.75 -10.93 -7.41
C ASP A 180 -14.05 -10.21 -7.07
N ALA A 181 -14.01 -9.35 -6.05
CA ALA A 181 -15.15 -8.55 -5.60
C ALA A 181 -14.94 -7.06 -5.87
N ARG A 182 -14.12 -6.69 -6.87
CA ARG A 182 -13.86 -5.29 -7.23
C ARG A 182 -15.10 -4.53 -7.69
N ASP A 183 -16.07 -5.21 -8.30
CA ASP A 183 -17.29 -4.59 -8.82
C ASP A 183 -18.46 -4.57 -7.82
N LYS A 184 -18.29 -5.15 -6.63
CA LYS A 184 -19.35 -5.14 -5.62
C LYS A 184 -19.56 -3.72 -5.06
N PRO A 185 -20.76 -3.13 -5.19
CA PRO A 185 -21.03 -1.79 -4.68
C PRO A 185 -20.90 -1.80 -3.16
N ARG A 186 -20.13 -0.84 -2.62
CA ARG A 186 -19.98 -0.64 -1.18
C ARG A 186 -20.65 0.65 -0.75
N LYS A 187 -21.29 0.61 0.43
CA LYS A 187 -21.85 1.79 1.08
C LYS A 187 -20.75 2.85 1.24
N GLN A 188 -21.00 4.04 0.70
CA GLN A 188 -20.11 5.18 0.90
C GLN A 188 -20.06 5.51 2.39
N ARG A 189 -18.85 5.71 2.92
CA ARG A 189 -18.70 6.20 4.30
C ARG A 189 -19.15 7.65 4.35
N ASN A 190 -19.81 8.03 5.45
CA ASN A 190 -20.20 9.42 5.64
C ASN A 190 -18.95 10.30 5.70
N ASP A 191 -18.91 11.39 4.93
CA ASP A 191 -17.81 12.35 4.98
C ASP A 191 -18.21 13.51 5.90
N SER A 192 -17.33 13.84 6.84
CA SER A 192 -17.54 14.92 7.81
C SER A 192 -17.37 16.31 7.20
N TYR A 193 -16.75 16.40 6.01
CA TYR A 193 -16.44 17.66 5.35
C TYR A 193 -17.33 17.85 4.13
N SER A 194 -17.93 19.03 4.06
CA SER A 194 -18.75 19.52 2.94
C SER A 194 -18.21 20.90 2.54
N ASP A 195 -18.56 21.35 1.33
CA ASP A 195 -18.23 22.69 0.82
C ASP A 195 -16.73 23.02 0.77
N PRO A 196 -15.98 22.46 -0.21
CA PRO A 196 -14.56 22.73 -0.33
C PRO A 196 -14.29 24.21 -0.66
N LEU A 197 -13.25 24.77 -0.03
CA LEU A 197 -12.68 26.10 -0.33
C LEU A 197 -11.93 26.12 -1.67
N ALA A 198 -11.42 24.97 -2.12
CA ALA A 198 -10.67 24.81 -3.35
C ALA A 198 -10.79 23.38 -3.90
N ASP A 199 -10.79 23.20 -5.22
CA ASP A 199 -10.81 21.90 -5.89
C ASP A 199 -10.00 21.91 -7.20
N ASN A 200 -8.85 21.23 -7.22
CA ASN A 200 -8.04 21.08 -8.43
C ASN A 200 -8.27 19.75 -9.17
N LYS A 201 -9.43 19.11 -8.96
CA LYS A 201 -9.86 17.79 -9.48
C LYS A 201 -9.10 16.60 -8.88
N THR A 202 -7.98 16.84 -8.19
CA THR A 202 -7.21 15.82 -7.47
C THR A 202 -7.39 15.98 -5.96
N TRP A 203 -7.24 17.21 -5.50
CA TRP A 203 -7.33 17.60 -4.10
C TRP A 203 -8.49 18.57 -3.91
N LYS A 204 -9.31 18.27 -2.90
CA LYS A 204 -10.32 19.18 -2.35
C LYS A 204 -9.82 19.71 -1.03
N ILE A 205 -9.85 21.02 -0.85
CA ILE A 205 -9.39 21.67 0.39
C ILE A 205 -10.59 22.13 1.19
N TYR A 206 -10.62 21.81 2.47
CA TYR A 206 -11.67 22.20 3.40
C TYR A 206 -11.10 23.03 4.53
N GLY A 207 -11.93 23.94 5.04
CA GLY A 207 -11.67 24.62 6.30
C GLY A 207 -11.87 23.67 7.48
N LYS A 208 -10.98 23.74 8.46
CA LYS A 208 -11.09 23.04 9.74
C LYS A 208 -10.78 23.99 10.89
N TYR A 209 -11.66 24.02 11.88
CA TYR A 209 -11.37 24.53 13.22
C TYR A 209 -10.94 23.38 14.13
N ARG A 210 -10.19 23.68 15.20
CA ARG A 210 -9.82 22.67 16.19
C ARG A 210 -11.00 22.27 17.05
#